data_AF-A0A8B6CVJ0-F1
#
_entry.id   AF-A0A8B6CVJ0-F1
#
_cell.length_a   1.000
_cell.length_b   1.000
_cell.length_c   1.000
_cell.angle_alpha   90.00
_cell.angle_beta   90.00
_cell.angle_gamma   90.00
#
_symmetry.space_group_name_H-M   'P 1'
#
loop_
_entity.id
_entity.type
_entity.pdbx_description
1 polymer ?
#
loop_
_entity_poly.entity_id
_entity_poly.type
_entity_poly.pdbx_seq_one_letter_code
_entity_poly.pdbx_strand_id
1 'polypeptide(L)'
;MEKRHQESLRKNWVFLMDSLILEDLLDLMIEKEIFTPNMGEEVSVKHTKKDKATQFLFTLIRRGPKAFDTFVECLNESSQDFIADKLISTLNEEPMQQ
;
A
#
# COMPACT_ATOMS: atom_id res chain seq x y z
N MET A 1 10.35 5.67 -3.87
CA MET A 1 9.89 5.53 -2.49
C MET A 1 11.10 5.57 -1.60
N GLU A 2 11.08 6.33 -0.51
CA GLU A 2 12.23 6.41 0.42
C GLU A 2 12.42 5.09 1.18
N LYS A 3 13.62 4.85 1.71
CA LYS A 3 13.94 3.61 2.45
C LYS A 3 13.01 3.41 3.66
N ARG A 4 12.79 4.46 4.44
CA ARG A 4 11.88 4.45 5.60
C ARG A 4 10.44 4.06 5.24
N HIS A 5 9.92 4.51 4.09
CA HIS A 5 8.59 4.13 3.60
C HIS A 5 8.55 2.63 3.26
N GLN A 6 9.60 2.12 2.60
CA GLN A 6 9.71 0.69 2.29
C GLN A 6 9.83 -0.17 3.55
N GLU A 7 10.57 0.29 4.56
CA GLU A 7 10.71 -0.38 5.84
C GLU A 7 9.39 -0.44 6.60
N SER A 8 8.62 0.65 6.64
CA SER A 8 7.28 0.67 7.24
C SER A 8 6.34 -0.34 6.54
N LEU A 9 6.32 -0.37 5.20
CA LEU A 9 5.54 -1.33 4.43
C LEU A 9 5.99 -2.78 4.69
N ARG A 10 7.30 -3.04 4.77
CA ARG A 10 7.84 -4.38 5.02
C ARG A 10 7.52 -4.87 6.43
N LYS A 11 7.66 -4.01 7.45
CA LYS A 11 7.30 -4.34 8.84
C LYS A 11 5.82 -4.68 8.97
N ASN A 12 4.96 -3.98 8.23
CA ASN A 12 3.51 -4.20 8.23
C ASN A 12 3.03 -5.14 7.11
N TRP A 13 3.92 -5.84 6.39
CA TRP A 13 3.56 -6.56 5.16
C TRP A 13 2.46 -7.60 5.38
N VAL A 14 2.59 -8.42 6.43
CA VAL A 14 1.60 -9.45 6.79
C VAL A 14 0.26 -8.83 7.17
N PHE A 15 0.30 -7.73 7.93
CA PHE A 15 -0.90 -7.00 8.31
C PHE A 15 -1.62 -6.45 7.08
N LEU A 16 -0.90 -5.77 6.19
CA LEU A 16 -1.43 -5.19 4.95
C LEU A 16 -2.06 -6.27 4.06
N MET A 17 -1.42 -7.42 3.89
CA MET A 17 -1.97 -8.50 3.06
C MET A 17 -3.33 -9.02 3.55
N ASP A 18 -3.59 -8.93 4.86
CA ASP A 18 -4.83 -9.44 5.48
C ASP A 18 -5.90 -8.35 5.57
N SER A 19 -5.50 -7.13 5.95
CA SER A 19 -6.38 -6.00 6.19
C SER A 19 -6.79 -5.24 4.93
N LEU A 20 -5.94 -5.17 3.90
CA LEU A 20 -6.21 -4.36 2.70
C LEU A 20 -7.46 -4.81 1.97
N ILE A 21 -8.31 -3.84 1.65
CA ILE A 21 -9.45 -3.98 0.75
C ILE A 21 -9.07 -3.26 -0.55
N LEU A 22 -8.96 -4.04 -1.63
CA LEU A 22 -8.43 -3.55 -2.91
C LEU A 22 -9.50 -3.04 -3.87
N GLU A 23 -10.78 -3.32 -3.63
CA GLU A 23 -11.87 -2.98 -4.54
C GLU A 23 -11.92 -1.47 -4.82
N ASP A 24 -12.15 -0.63 -3.80
CA ASP A 24 -12.16 0.83 -3.98
C ASP A 24 -10.75 1.43 -4.05
N LEU A 25 -9.79 0.80 -3.36
CA LEU A 25 -8.41 1.30 -3.29
C LEU A 25 -7.69 1.24 -4.64
N LEU A 26 -7.91 0.20 -5.46
CA LEU A 26 -7.29 0.10 -6.79
C LEU A 26 -7.75 1.22 -7.71
N ASP A 27 -9.04 1.52 -7.71
CA ASP A 27 -9.62 2.57 -8.55
C ASP A 27 -9.04 3.94 -8.20
N LEU A 28 -8.97 4.28 -6.90
CA LEU A 28 -8.32 5.51 -6.43
C LEU A 28 -6.84 5.59 -6.82
N MET A 29 -6.12 4.47 -6.76
CA MET A 29 -4.70 4.42 -7.13
C MET A 29 -4.48 4.57 -8.63
N ILE A 30 -5.44 4.14 -9.45
CA ILE A 30 -5.44 4.36 -10.90
C ILE A 30 -5.79 5.81 -11.22
N GLU A 31 -6.81 6.37 -10.55
CA GLU A 31 -7.24 7.76 -10.70
C GLU A 31 -6.11 8.75 -10.38
N LYS A 32 -5.35 8.49 -9.32
CA LYS A 32 -4.18 9.30 -8.93
C LYS A 32 -2.90 8.97 -9.72
N GLU A 33 -3.02 8.23 -10.83
CA GLU A 33 -1.95 7.86 -11.76
C GLU A 33 -0.77 7.10 -11.15
N ILE A 34 -0.93 6.53 -9.94
CA ILE A 34 0.09 5.67 -9.33
C ILE A 34 0.05 4.30 -9.99
N PHE A 35 -1.15 3.79 -10.26
CA PHE A 35 -1.38 2.52 -10.96
C PHE A 35 -1.88 2.84 -12.37
N THR A 36 -1.54 1.99 -13.33
CA THR A 36 -2.18 2.05 -14.64
C THR A 36 -3.34 1.05 -14.66
N PRO A 37 -4.36 1.23 -15.50
CA PRO A 37 -5.47 0.27 -15.61
C PRO A 37 -4.98 -1.18 -15.81
N ASN A 38 -3.98 -1.37 -16.67
CA ASN A 38 -3.35 -2.67 -16.90
C ASN A 38 -2.76 -3.29 -15.63
N MET A 39 -2.19 -2.48 -14.72
CA MET A 39 -1.67 -3.00 -13.45
C MET A 39 -2.79 -3.30 -12.45
N GLY A 40 -3.88 -2.55 -12.49
CA GLY A 40 -5.10 -2.89 -11.75
C GLY A 40 -5.66 -4.23 -12.19
N GLU A 41 -5.72 -4.49 -13.50
CA GLU A 41 -6.11 -5.79 -14.04
C GLU A 41 -5.16 -6.90 -13.59
N GLU A 42 -3.83 -6.71 -13.69
CA GLU A 42 -2.83 -7.68 -13.21
C GLU A 42 -2.98 -8.04 -11.72
N VAL A 43 -3.40 -7.08 -10.90
CA VAL A 43 -3.73 -7.31 -9.49
C VAL A 43 -5.06 -8.07 -9.39
N SER A 44 -6.09 -7.65 -10.11
CA SER A 44 -7.44 -8.22 -10.05
C SER A 44 -7.53 -9.67 -10.54
N VAL A 45 -6.69 -10.08 -11.49
CA VAL A 45 -6.65 -11.47 -12.01
C VAL A 45 -6.07 -12.49 -11.02
N LYS A 46 -5.49 -12.07 -9.89
CA LYS A 46 -4.99 -13.02 -8.89
C LYS A 46 -6.16 -13.74 -8.18
N HIS A 47 -5.96 -15.02 -7.87
CA HIS A 47 -7.01 -15.87 -7.32
C HIS A 47 -7.40 -15.55 -5.87
N THR A 48 -6.44 -15.22 -5.01
CA THR A 48 -6.71 -15.00 -3.58
C THR A 48 -6.54 -13.53 -3.20
N LYS A 49 -7.30 -13.07 -2.19
CA LYS A 49 -7.16 -11.72 -1.63
C LYS A 49 -5.71 -11.40 -1.25
N LYS A 50 -5.00 -12.38 -0.66
CA LYS A 50 -3.60 -12.25 -0.27
C LYS A 50 -2.66 -12.09 -1.45
N ASP A 51 -2.86 -12.85 -2.53
CA ASP A 51 -2.06 -12.72 -3.75
C ASP A 51 -2.30 -11.36 -4.42
N LYS A 52 -3.55 -10.88 -4.45
CA LYS A 52 -3.89 -9.55 -4.94
C LYS A 52 -3.15 -8.48 -4.13
N ALA A 53 -3.25 -8.53 -2.80
CA ALA A 53 -2.60 -7.56 -1.91
C ALA A 53 -1.07 -7.60 -2.02
N THR A 54 -0.50 -8.80 -2.13
CA THR A 54 0.94 -8.99 -2.36
C THR A 54 1.37 -8.32 -3.67
N GLN A 55 0.68 -8.60 -4.78
CA GLN A 55 0.97 -8.01 -6.09
C GLN A 55 0.82 -6.48 -6.07
N PHE A 56 -0.22 -5.97 -5.40
CA PHE A 56 -0.45 -4.55 -5.22
C PHE A 56 0.73 -3.89 -4.50
N LEU A 57 1.13 -4.42 -3.34
CA LEU A 57 2.23 -3.88 -2.54
C LEU A 57 3.58 -3.95 -3.28
N PHE A 58 3.84 -5.04 -4.02
CA PHE A 58 5.04 -5.14 -4.87
C PHE A 58 5.06 -4.08 -5.96
N THR A 59 3.92 -3.82 -6.57
CA THR A 59 3.78 -2.79 -7.60
C THR A 59 4.00 -1.41 -6.98
N LEU A 60 3.37 -1.15 -5.82
CA LEU A 60 3.43 0.11 -5.10
C LEU A 60 4.86 0.55 -4.78
N ILE A 61 5.68 -0.36 -4.23
CA ILE A 61 7.09 -0.07 -3.87
C ILE A 61 7.90 0.41 -5.08
N ARG A 62 7.53 -0.02 -6.30
CA ARG A 62 8.23 0.32 -7.55
C ARG A 62 7.79 1.66 -8.16
N ARG A 63 6.69 2.27 -7.70
CA ARG A 63 6.09 3.46 -8.35
C ARG A 63 6.74 4.80 -8.06
N GLY A 64 7.64 4.87 -7.08
CA GLY A 64 8.41 6.10 -6.81
C GLY A 64 8.07 6.76 -5.47
N PRO A 65 8.61 7.95 -5.18
CA PRO A 65 8.51 8.59 -3.85
C PRO A 65 7.07 8.96 -3.48
N LYS A 66 6.29 9.49 -4.44
CA LYS A 66 4.89 9.91 -4.23
C LYS A 66 3.93 8.75 -3.95
N ALA A 67 4.29 7.53 -4.35
CA ALA A 67 3.42 6.37 -4.24
C ALA A 67 3.02 6.04 -2.79
N PHE A 68 3.91 6.29 -1.82
CA PHE A 68 3.60 6.07 -0.42
C PHE A 68 2.57 7.08 0.10
N ASP A 69 2.80 8.37 -0.14
CA ASP A 69 1.92 9.44 0.33
C ASP A 69 0.53 9.31 -0.29
N THR A 70 0.48 9.05 -1.60
CA THR A 70 -0.77 8.80 -2.32
C THR A 70 -1.47 7.54 -1.82
N PHE A 71 -0.73 6.47 -1.50
CA PHE A 71 -1.33 5.27 -0.93
C PHE A 71 -1.98 5.55 0.43
N VAL A 72 -1.31 6.31 1.30
CA VAL A 72 -1.87 6.75 2.59
C VAL A 72 -3.13 7.59 2.39
N GLU A 73 -3.13 8.49 1.40
CA GLU A 73 -4.30 9.29 1.03
C GLU A 73 -5.47 8.40 0.57
N CYS A 74 -5.24 7.46 -0.35
CA CYS A 74 -6.27 6.53 -0.82
C CYS A 74 -6.80 5.61 0.29
N LEU A 75 -5.96 5.23 1.26
CA LEU A 75 -6.41 4.47 2.44
C LEU A 75 -7.44 5.28 3.24
N ASN A 76 -7.20 6.57 3.46
CA ASN A 76 -8.17 7.43 4.15
C ASN A 76 -9.46 7.61 3.33
N GLU A 77 -9.34 7.82 2.02
CA GLU A 77 -10.51 7.97 1.12
C GLU A 77 -11.37 6.70 1.06
N SER A 78 -10.74 5.53 1.13
CA SER A 78 -11.42 4.22 1.16
C SER A 78 -11.87 3.80 2.56
N SER A 79 -11.86 4.69 3.56
CA SER A 79 -12.23 4.39 4.96
C SER A 79 -11.38 3.27 5.60
N GLN A 80 -10.11 3.18 5.18
CA GLN A 80 -9.08 2.29 5.72
C GLN A 80 -8.01 3.09 6.49
N ASP A 81 -8.45 4.14 7.19
CA ASP A 81 -7.65 5.04 8.04
C ASP A 81 -6.82 4.29 9.09
N PHE A 82 -7.37 3.22 9.68
CA PHE A 82 -6.63 2.37 10.62
C PHE A 82 -5.35 1.75 10.02
N ILE A 83 -5.33 1.49 8.70
CA ILE A 83 -4.14 0.99 7.99
C ILE A 83 -3.15 2.13 7.80
N ALA A 84 -3.63 3.30 7.38
CA ALA A 84 -2.80 4.49 7.21
C ALA A 84 -2.10 4.87 8.53
N ASP A 85 -2.85 4.91 9.63
CA ASP A 85 -2.33 5.19 10.97
C ASP A 85 -1.26 4.19 11.39
N LYS A 86 -1.48 2.89 11.11
CA LYS A 86 -0.50 1.84 11.40
C LYS A 86 0.81 2.09 10.64
N LEU A 87 0.73 2.44 9.36
CA LEU A 87 1.89 2.71 8.51
C LEU A 87 2.66 3.95 8.95
N ILE A 88 1.95 5.03 9.30
CA ILE A 88 2.54 6.27 9.80
C ILE A 88 3.18 6.04 11.16
N SER A 89 2.54 5.30 12.05
CA SER A 89 3.08 4.93 13.36
C SER A 89 4.41 4.19 13.20
N THR A 90 4.45 3.13 12.39
CA THR A 90 5.69 2.38 12.13
C THR A 90 6.75 3.18 11.37
N LEU A 91 6.34 4.19 10.59
CA LEU A 91 7.27 5.11 9.93
C LEU A 91 7.95 6.05 10.93
N ASN A 92 7.23 6.46 11.98
CA ASN A 92 7.72 7.34 13.04
C ASN A 92 8.40 6.59 14.19
N GLU A 93 8.21 5.27 14.28
CA GLU A 93 9.02 4.40 15.13
C GLU A 93 10.46 4.35 14.60
N GLU A 94 11.27 5.33 15.00
CA GLU A 94 12.73 5.22 14.89
C GLU A 94 13.16 3.90 15.55
N PRO A 95 14.12 3.15 14.95
CA PRO A 95 14.73 2.06 15.67
C PRO A 95 15.36 2.68 16.92
N MET A 96 14.79 2.40 18.10
CA MET A 96 15.53 2.52 19.35
C MET A 96 16.79 1.70 19.16
N GLN A 97 17.88 2.39 18.84
CA GLN A 97 19.23 1.84 18.82
C GLN A 97 19.46 1.31 20.23
N GLN A 98 19.43 -0.01 20.40
CA GLN A 98 19.95 -0.69 21.58
C GLN A 98 21.30 -1.30 21.23
#